data_AF-A0AAD9J4K2-F1
#
_entry.id   AF-A0AAD9J4K2-F1
#
_cell.length_a   1.000
_cell.length_b   1.000
_cell.length_c   1.000
_cell.angle_alpha   90.00
_cell.angle_beta   90.00
_cell.angle_gamma   90.00
#
_symmetry.space_group_name_H-M   'P 1'
#
loop_
_entity.id
_entity.type
_entity.pdbx_description
1 polymer ?
#
loop_
_entity_poly.entity_id
_entity_poly.type
_entity_poly.pdbx_seq_one_letter_code
_entity_poly.pdbx_strand_id
1 'polypeptide(L)' 'MPVKRCCYGCCKTDSRYPERMVGVFFIPFPKPKTQMEKCLIWIKACGRPHSQFSVSRITKDTYICSKVSKLYLSLIQID' A
#
# COMPACT_ATOMS: atom_id res chain seq x y z
N MET A 1 -9.91 -9.76 13.68
CA MET A 1 -8.82 -8.93 13.12
C MET A 1 -9.35 -8.15 11.93
N PRO A 2 -8.93 -6.88 11.71
CA PRO A 2 -9.30 -6.12 10.52
C PRO A 2 -8.84 -6.83 9.25
N VAL A 3 -9.68 -6.84 8.21
CA VAL A 3 -9.31 -7.33 6.88
C VAL A 3 -8.29 -6.37 6.26
N LYS A 4 -7.12 -6.88 5.86
CA LYS A 4 -6.08 -6.10 5.21
C LYS A 4 -6.07 -6.41 3.72
N ARG A 5 -6.08 -5.37 2.89
CA ARG A 5 -5.98 -5.46 1.42
C ARG A 5 -4.85 -4.58 0.93
N CYS A 6 -4.10 -5.07 -0.04
CA CYS A 6 -3.06 -4.28 -0.68
C CYS A 6 -3.70 -3.20 -1.55
N CYS A 7 -3.33 -1.94 -1.35
CA CYS A 7 -3.86 -0.81 -2.12
C CYS A 7 -3.17 -0.62 -3.48
N TYR A 8 -2.15 -1.39 -3.84
CA TYR A 8 -1.55 -1.29 -5.18
C TYR A 8 -2.54 -1.71 -6.27
N GLY A 9 -2.62 -0.98 -7.38
CA GLY A 9 -3.66 -1.12 -8.40
C GLY A 9 -3.84 -2.54 -8.93
N CYS A 10 -2.74 -3.21 -9.25
CA CYS A 10 -2.75 -4.56 -9.83
C CYS A 10 -2.61 -5.69 -8.79
N CYS A 11 -2.46 -5.37 -7.50
CA CYS A 11 -2.25 -6.38 -6.46
C CYS A 11 -3.58 -6.87 -5.87
N LYS A 12 -3.74 -8.19 -5.80
CA LYS A 12 -4.95 -8.85 -5.26
C LYS A 12 -4.72 -9.51 -3.89
N THR A 13 -3.61 -9.19 -3.22
CA THR A 13 -3.30 -9.71 -1.89
C THR A 13 -4.31 -9.19 -0.86
N ASP A 14 -4.92 -10.12 -0.14
CA ASP A 14 -6.00 -9.87 0.81
C ASP A 14 -5.90 -10.90 1.96
N SER A 15 -5.98 -10.42 3.20
CA SER A 15 -5.81 -11.27 4.40
C SER A 15 -6.96 -12.28 4.61
N ARG A 16 -8.05 -12.17 3.86
CA ARG A 16 -9.13 -13.17 3.87
C ARG A 16 -8.73 -14.51 3.24
N TYR A 17 -7.64 -14.53 2.47
CA TYR A 17 -7.12 -15.71 1.77
C TYR A 17 -5.70 -16.06 2.27
N PRO A 18 -5.57 -16.60 3.50
CA PRO A 18 -4.27 -16.84 4.14
C PRO A 18 -3.38 -17.81 3.36
N GLU A 19 -3.95 -18.73 2.60
CA GLU A 19 -3.22 -19.65 1.72
C GLU A 19 -2.43 -18.92 0.63
N ARG A 20 -2.85 -17.71 0.24
CA ARG A 20 -2.18 -16.85 -0.76
C ARG A 20 -1.16 -15.88 -0.14
N MET A 21 -0.98 -15.98 1.19
CA MET A 21 -0.24 -15.04 2.03
C MET A 21 0.98 -15.67 2.71
N VAL A 22 1.35 -16.91 2.35
CA VAL A 22 2.56 -17.56 2.87
C VAL A 22 3.79 -16.69 2.53
N GLY A 23 4.51 -16.24 3.56
CA GLY A 23 5.67 -15.35 3.44
C GLY A 23 5.34 -13.89 3.07
N VAL A 24 4.07 -13.48 3.14
CA VAL A 24 3.61 -12.15 2.72
C VAL A 24 3.10 -11.39 3.95
N PHE A 25 3.58 -10.17 4.13
CA PHE A 25 3.13 -9.29 5.20
C PHE A 25 2.63 -7.95 4.64
N PHE A 26 1.86 -7.23 5.45
CA PHE A 26 1.32 -5.92 5.12
C PHE A 26 2.13 -4.82 5.79
N ILE A 27 2.51 -3.82 5.00
CA ILE A 27 3.24 -2.63 5.43
C ILE A 27 2.23 -1.48 5.49
N PRO A 28 2.14 -0.76 6.63
CA PRO A 28 1.27 0.41 6.76
C PRO A 28 1.63 1.48 5.73
N PHE A 29 0.59 2.06 5.10
CA PHE A 29 0.76 3.20 4.20
C PHE A 29 1.19 4.45 4.99
N PRO A 30 2.14 5.28 4.49
CA PRO A 30 2.52 6.55 5.10
C PRO A 30 1.29 7.44 5.34
N LYS A 31 1.16 8.01 6.53
CA LYS A 31 -0.05 8.74 6.89
C LYS A 31 0.09 10.22 6.51
N PRO A 32 -0.91 10.83 5.84
CA PRO A 32 -0.84 12.22 5.42
C PRO A 32 -0.49 13.19 6.55
N LYS A 33 -1.02 12.93 7.76
CA LYS A 33 -0.80 13.77 8.94
C LYS A 33 0.66 13.90 9.35
N THR A 34 1.47 12.85 9.15
CA THR A 34 2.87 12.82 9.62
C THR A 34 3.89 12.67 8.50
N GLN A 35 3.48 12.20 7.32
CA GLN A 35 4.35 11.84 6.21
C GLN A 35 3.68 12.20 4.87
N MET A 36 3.25 13.45 4.70
CA MET A 36 2.47 13.89 3.53
C MET A 36 3.19 13.61 2.20
N GLU A 37 4.46 14.01 2.08
CA GLU A 37 5.24 13.83 0.85
C GLU A 37 5.38 12.36 0.47
N LYS A 38 5.82 11.52 1.42
CA LYS A 38 5.93 10.07 1.22
C LYS A 38 4.58 9.43 0.88
N CYS A 39 3.49 9.92 1.48
CA CYS A 39 2.13 9.47 1.17
C CYS A 39 1.76 9.79 -0.29
N LEU A 40 2.03 11.01 -0.78
CA LEU A 40 1.78 11.39 -2.17
C LEU A 40 2.59 10.55 -3.16
N ILE A 41 3.87 10.31 -2.87
CA ILE A 41 4.73 9.43 -3.67
C ILE A 41 4.12 8.02 -3.76
N TRP A 42 3.68 7.46 -2.63
CA TRP A 42 3.09 6.13 -2.60
C TRP A 42 1.74 6.06 -3.33
N ILE A 43 0.91 7.11 -3.26
CA ILE A 43 -0.37 7.19 -3.99
C ILE A 43 -0.10 7.16 -5.49
N LYS A 44 0.84 7.97 -5.97
CA LYS A 44 1.24 8.00 -7.38
C LYS A 44 1.75 6.64 -7.84
N ALA A 45 2.63 6.02 -7.05
CA ALA A 45 3.19 4.72 -7.34
C ALA A 45 2.15 3.59 -7.34
N CYS A 46 1.05 3.71 -6.58
CA CYS A 46 -0.02 2.71 -6.56
C CYS A 46 -0.76 2.57 -7.90
N GLY A 47 -0.60 3.53 -8.84
CA GLY A 47 -1.12 3.43 -10.20
C GLY A 47 -2.65 3.37 -10.29
N ARG A 48 -3.36 3.89 -9.28
CA ARG A 48 -4.83 3.97 -9.27
C ARG A 48 -5.29 5.35 -9.76
N PRO A 49 -6.45 5.45 -10.42
CA PRO A 49 -7.07 6.75 -10.72
C PRO A 49 -7.24 7.58 -9.44
N HIS A 50 -6.95 8.88 -9.52
CA HIS A 50 -7.01 9.78 -8.35
C HIS A 50 -8.39 9.79 -7.67
N SER A 51 -9.47 9.66 -8.44
CA SER A 51 -10.84 9.56 -7.92
C SER A 51 -11.06 8.32 -7.03
N GLN A 52 -10.31 7.24 -7.26
CA GLN A 52 -10.39 5.98 -6.53
C GLN A 52 -9.38 5.90 -5.37
N PHE A 53 -8.23 6.56 -5.49
CA PHE A 53 -7.18 6.54 -4.46
C PHE A 53 -6.47 7.89 -4.38
N SER A 54 -6.76 8.62 -3.30
CA SER A 54 -6.25 9.97 -3.02
C SER A 54 -5.98 10.13 -1.53
N VAL A 55 -5.35 11.25 -1.16
CA VAL A 55 -4.95 11.56 0.22
C VAL A 55 -6.12 11.44 1.20
N SER A 56 -7.30 11.94 0.85
CA SER A 56 -8.51 11.90 1.70
C SER A 56 -9.06 10.48 1.92
N ARG A 57 -8.67 9.52 1.08
CA ARG A 57 -9.06 8.11 1.21
C ARG A 57 -8.07 7.29 2.03
N ILE A 58 -6.93 7.85 2.41
CA ILE A 58 -5.93 7.15 3.23
C ILE A 58 -6.39 7.13 4.68
N THR A 59 -6.57 5.92 5.22
CA THR A 59 -6.98 5.68 6.61
C THR A 59 -5.87 4.97 7.39
N LYS A 60 -6.09 4.75 8.69
CA LYS A 60 -5.19 3.91 9.51
C LYS A 60 -5.04 2.49 8.94
N ASP A 61 -6.10 1.97 8.34
CA ASP A 61 -6.20 0.61 7.79
C ASP A 61 -5.82 0.51 6.30
N THR A 62 -5.03 1.46 5.80
CA THR A 62 -4.46 1.42 4.44
C THR A 62 -3.07 0.77 4.45
N TYR A 63 -2.85 -0.21 3.57
CA TYR A 63 -1.63 -1.02 3.53
C TYR A 63 -1.18 -1.34 2.10
N ILE A 64 0.11 -1.58 1.93
CA ILE A 64 0.68 -2.29 0.78
C ILE A 64 1.22 -3.66 1.25
N CYS A 65 1.38 -4.65 0.37
CA CYS A 65 1.96 -5.93 0.77
C CYS A 65 3.42 -6.06 0.32
N SER A 66 4.17 -6.93 0.99
CA SER A 66 5.58 -7.18 0.72
C SER A 66 5.87 -7.69 -0.71
N LYS A 67 4.87 -8.26 -1.41
CA LYS A 67 5.00 -8.65 -2.83
C LYS A 67 5.28 -7.45 -3.74
N VAL A 68 4.59 -6.34 -3.48
CA VAL A 68 4.71 -5.11 -4.28
C VAL A 68 5.87 -4.26 -3.79
N SER A 69 6.22 -4.34 -2.49
CA SER A 69 7.35 -3.59 -1.94
C SER A 69 8.68 -3.89 -2.65
N LYS A 70 8.84 -5.08 -3.23
CA LYS A 70 10.01 -5.43 -4.04
C LYS A 70 10.14 -4.59 -5.32
N LEU A 71 9.01 -4.14 -5.89
CA LEU A 71 8.98 -3.18 -7.02
C LEU A 71 9.20 -1.72 -6.56
N TYR A 72 8.88 -1.42 -5.29
CA TYR A 72 9.09 -0.10 -4.69
C TYR A 72 10.54 0.15 -4.28
N LEU A 73 11.28 -0.90 -3.87
CA LEU A 73 12.67 -0.79 -3.44
C LEU A 73 13.61 -0.29 -4.56
N SER A 74 13.29 -0.55 -5.82
CA SER A 74 14.08 -0.03 -6.95
C SER A 74 13.67 1.38 -7.40
N LEU A 75 12.47 1.86 -7.05
CA LEU A 75 11.90 3.10 -7.58
C LEU A 75 11.92 4.28 -6.59
N ILE A 76 12.11 4.04 -5.28
CA ILE A 76 11.90 5.10 -4.28
C ILE A 76 13.13 5.42 -3.44
N GLN A 77 14.31 4.79 -3.63
CA GLN A 77 15.56 5.09 -2.89
C GLN A 77 15.30 5.63 -1.46
N ILE A 78 14.61 4.81 -0.66
CA ILE A 78 14.40 5.13 0.76
C ILE A 78 15.44 4.29 1.48
N ASP A 79 16.55 4.93 1.88
CA ASP A 79 17.49 4.39 2.86
C ASP A 79 16.78 3.95 4.16
#